data_AF-A0A316P6G0-F1
#
_entry.id   AF-A0A316P6G0-F1
#
_cell.length_a   1.000
_cell.length_b   1.000
_cell.length_c   1.000
_cell.angle_alpha   90.00
_cell.angle_beta   90.00
_cell.angle_gamma   90.00
#
_symmetry.space_group_name_H-M   'P 1'
#
loop_
_entity.id
_entity.type
_entity.pdbx_description
1 polymer ?
#
loop_
_entity_poly.entity_id
_entity_poly.type
_entity_poly.pdbx_seq_one_letter_code
_entity_poly.pdbx_strand_id
1 'polypeptide(L)'
;MAKHIRTRRRDEKSSIGKRVLKILKWVGIGVGGILAVIVIGFLTVFYTPFFPKARTQYVLMTLHTSNPWLATFFFSQETIDKIVEDNRVEAPVGSTDTGMIKTNPPSDATTVGTTATGSAPAVSETPATVTTEATAKTTSRTTAGGYHVSTIYEDAGMDILQMKESGYVARLIRVKDPSRIKLGLCENFMVKGKYGEKLPNMCARVGAKAGINAGGFQDPGGRGSGNFPTYLCVKDYKILYADNQQKHNVIGFNKDNVLVLGQFTSEEIKANNIRDAVAFKPFLIINGEKAKFYGAAGGTDPRAAIGQTADGTVLLLTIDGRQLGMEGGSMRTITDIMWEYGAITAANLDGGSSTTMVLDGKLINKTCGPAGPRFLPNAWLVF
;
A
#
# COMPACT_ATOMS: atom_id res chain seq x y z
N MET A 1 57.82 49.99 -23.90
CA MET A 1 56.39 49.93 -23.50
C MET A 1 55.81 48.52 -23.39
N ALA A 2 56.06 47.59 -24.32
CA ALA A 2 55.42 46.26 -24.34
C ALA A 2 55.74 45.33 -23.14
N LYS A 3 56.95 45.41 -22.56
CA LYS A 3 57.36 44.57 -21.42
C LYS A 3 56.60 44.92 -20.13
N HIS A 4 56.24 46.19 -19.94
CA HIS A 4 55.51 46.70 -18.76
C HIS A 4 54.01 46.37 -18.79
N ILE A 5 53.39 46.35 -19.98
CA ILE A 5 51.98 45.97 -20.15
C ILE A 5 51.78 44.46 -19.91
N ARG A 6 52.78 43.65 -20.30
CA ARG A 6 52.75 42.19 -20.15
C ARG A 6 52.91 41.73 -18.69
N THR A 7 53.72 42.42 -17.89
CA THR A 7 53.81 42.18 -16.43
C THR A 7 52.54 42.62 -15.72
N ARG A 8 52.01 43.81 -16.02
CA ARG A 8 50.78 44.32 -15.38
C ARG A 8 49.57 43.39 -15.59
N ARG A 9 49.38 42.88 -16.82
CA ARG A 9 48.33 41.87 -17.12
C ARG A 9 48.55 40.52 -16.43
N ARG A 10 49.80 40.14 -16.13
CA ARG A 10 50.14 38.89 -15.43
C ARG A 10 49.87 39.00 -13.92
N ASP A 11 50.23 40.15 -13.34
CA ASP A 11 49.97 40.46 -11.93
C ASP A 11 48.46 40.63 -11.66
N GLU A 12 47.73 41.22 -12.59
CA GLU A 12 46.27 41.37 -12.52
C GLU A 12 45.55 40.01 -12.61
N LYS A 13 45.97 39.11 -13.52
CA LYS A 13 45.46 37.71 -13.56
C LYS A 13 45.80 36.92 -12.30
N SER A 14 47.00 37.11 -11.73
CA SER A 14 47.43 36.49 -10.47
C SER A 14 46.60 36.98 -9.27
N SER A 15 46.30 38.28 -9.22
CA SER A 15 45.43 38.91 -8.23
C SER A 15 43.99 38.38 -8.29
N ILE A 16 43.42 38.27 -9.49
CA ILE A 16 42.06 37.72 -9.70
C ILE A 16 42.01 36.25 -9.29
N GLY A 17 43.00 35.43 -9.69
CA GLY A 17 43.08 34.02 -9.28
C GLY A 17 43.17 33.84 -7.76
N LYS A 18 43.93 34.67 -7.05
CA LYS A 18 44.01 34.67 -5.58
C LYS A 18 42.68 35.07 -4.93
N ARG A 19 41.95 36.05 -5.50
CA ARG A 19 40.62 36.46 -5.02
C ARG A 19 39.58 35.36 -5.20
N VAL A 20 39.54 34.72 -6.38
CA VAL A 20 38.65 33.59 -6.66
C VAL A 20 38.92 32.41 -5.74
N LEU A 21 40.20 32.06 -5.52
CA LEU A 21 40.56 30.99 -4.58
C LEU A 21 40.16 31.31 -3.14
N LYS A 22 40.25 32.58 -2.72
CA LYS A 22 39.80 33.02 -1.39
C LYS A 22 38.28 32.90 -1.24
N ILE A 23 37.52 33.28 -2.27
CA ILE A 23 36.05 33.11 -2.31
C ILE A 23 35.68 31.64 -2.25
N LEU A 24 36.29 30.78 -3.06
CA LEU A 24 36.04 29.32 -3.05
C LEU A 24 36.35 28.68 -1.69
N LYS A 25 37.42 29.13 -1.00
CA LYS A 25 37.71 28.70 0.38
C LYS A 25 36.61 29.09 1.36
N TRP A 26 36.12 30.33 1.33
CA TRP A 26 35.04 30.77 2.21
C TRP A 26 33.71 30.09 1.90
N VAL A 27 33.40 29.86 0.62
CA VAL A 27 32.24 29.05 0.21
C VAL A 27 32.39 27.62 0.72
N GLY A 28 33.56 27.00 0.58
CA GLY A 28 33.83 25.65 1.10
C GLY A 28 33.70 25.54 2.62
N ILE A 29 34.22 26.52 3.37
CA ILE A 29 34.06 26.60 4.83
C ILE A 29 32.58 26.80 5.20
N GLY A 30 31.86 27.67 4.49
CA GLY A 30 30.44 27.91 4.71
C GLY A 30 29.59 26.66 4.47
N VAL A 31 29.80 25.97 3.34
CA VAL A 31 29.13 24.71 3.02
C VAL A 31 29.50 23.62 4.04
N GLY A 32 30.78 23.52 4.41
CA GLY A 32 31.24 22.57 5.42
C GLY A 32 30.62 22.83 6.80
N GLY A 33 30.50 24.09 7.20
CA GLY A 33 29.83 24.48 8.44
C GLY A 33 28.34 24.14 8.44
N ILE A 34 27.63 24.40 7.35
CA ILE A 34 26.22 24.02 7.20
C ILE A 34 26.05 22.50 7.29
N LEU A 35 26.89 21.73 6.59
CA LEU A 35 26.88 20.27 6.66
C LEU A 35 27.14 19.77 8.09
N ALA A 36 28.11 20.36 8.80
CA ALA A 36 28.39 20.01 10.18
C ALA A 36 27.18 20.27 11.10
N VAL A 37 26.49 21.40 10.94
CA VAL A 37 25.28 21.71 11.71
C VAL A 37 24.17 20.70 11.41
N ILE A 38 23.98 20.32 10.14
CA ILE A 38 22.98 19.30 9.76
C ILE A 38 23.33 17.95 10.39
N VAL A 39 24.59 17.53 10.34
CA VAL A 39 25.05 16.26 10.93
C VAL A 39 24.89 16.28 12.46
N ILE A 40 25.30 17.37 13.13
CA ILE A 40 25.14 17.51 14.58
C ILE A 40 23.66 17.51 14.95
N GLY A 41 22.82 18.25 14.22
CA GLY A 41 21.37 18.26 14.43
C GLY A 41 20.76 16.87 14.28
N PHE A 42 21.14 16.14 13.21
CA PHE A 42 20.73 14.76 12.99
C PHE A 42 21.16 13.85 14.14
N LEU A 43 22.43 13.86 14.54
CA LEU A 43 22.92 13.04 15.66
C LEU A 43 22.25 13.42 16.99
N THR A 44 21.95 14.70 17.21
CA THR A 44 21.26 15.18 18.41
C THR A 44 19.90 14.50 18.55
N VAL A 45 19.16 14.27 17.46
CA VAL A 45 17.89 13.54 17.49
C VAL A 45 18.04 12.14 18.06
N PHE A 46 19.12 11.43 17.74
CA PHE A 46 19.30 10.02 18.14
C PHE A 46 19.98 9.83 19.49
N TYR A 47 20.93 10.70 19.84
CA TYR A 47 21.76 10.58 21.04
C TYR A 47 21.24 11.39 22.24
N THR A 48 20.15 12.15 22.09
CA THR A 48 19.55 12.92 23.19
C THR A 48 18.09 12.53 23.46
N PRO A 49 17.56 12.78 24.67
CA PRO A 49 16.16 12.49 24.99
C PRO A 49 15.17 13.53 24.45
N PHE A 50 15.62 14.60 23.78
CA PHE A 50 14.76 15.74 23.41
C PHE A 50 13.73 15.44 22.31
N PHE A 51 13.94 14.39 21.52
CA PHE A 51 13.10 14.08 20.35
C PHE A 51 12.51 12.66 20.40
N PRO A 52 11.78 12.28 21.47
CA PRO A 52 11.34 10.90 21.68
C PRO A 52 10.44 10.40 20.53
N LYS A 53 9.53 11.23 20.02
CA LYS A 53 8.65 10.87 18.90
C LYS A 53 9.41 10.57 17.62
N ALA A 54 10.40 11.39 17.27
CA ALA A 54 11.21 11.21 16.07
C ALA A 54 12.06 9.92 16.16
N ARG A 55 12.61 9.64 17.35
CA ARG A 55 13.35 8.40 17.64
C ARG A 55 12.46 7.17 17.49
N THR A 56 11.28 7.18 18.11
CA THR A 56 10.28 6.11 17.98
C THR A 56 9.88 5.89 16.52
N GLN A 57 9.52 6.95 15.79
CA GLN A 57 9.14 6.84 14.37
C GLN A 57 10.28 6.29 13.50
N TYR A 58 11.51 6.73 13.73
CA TYR A 58 12.67 6.19 13.02
C TYR A 58 12.82 4.68 13.23
N VAL A 59 12.75 4.22 14.48
CA VAL A 59 12.86 2.78 14.80
C VAL A 59 11.71 2.01 14.14
N LEU A 60 10.47 2.44 14.32
CA LEU A 60 9.31 1.72 13.77
C LEU A 60 9.32 1.68 12.23
N MET A 61 9.66 2.79 11.57
CA MET A 61 9.74 2.84 10.11
C MET A 61 10.87 1.96 9.55
N THR A 62 12.05 1.97 10.18
CA THR A 62 13.20 1.19 9.72
C THR A 62 12.97 -0.32 9.84
N LEU A 63 12.31 -0.77 10.91
CA LEU A 63 11.91 -2.17 11.09
C LEU A 63 10.90 -2.64 10.03
N HIS A 64 10.10 -1.74 9.47
CA HIS A 64 9.18 -2.00 8.35
C HIS A 64 9.84 -1.84 6.97
N THR A 65 11.15 -1.62 6.92
CA THR A 65 11.89 -1.62 5.67
C THR A 65 12.69 -2.91 5.52
N SER A 66 13.19 -3.14 4.31
CA SER A 66 14.11 -4.24 4.03
C SER A 66 15.51 -4.03 4.63
N ASN A 67 15.71 -3.00 5.47
CA ASN A 67 16.97 -2.65 6.15
C ASN A 67 16.76 -2.41 7.66
N PRO A 68 16.25 -3.41 8.42
CA PRO A 68 15.99 -3.25 9.86
C PRO A 68 17.25 -2.96 10.68
N TRP A 69 18.43 -3.33 10.18
CA TRP A 69 19.73 -3.03 10.80
C TRP A 69 20.02 -1.53 10.95
N LEU A 70 19.32 -0.64 10.22
CA LEU A 70 19.48 0.80 10.37
C LEU A 70 19.05 1.30 11.77
N ALA A 71 18.16 0.59 12.45
CA ALA A 71 17.80 0.89 13.83
C ALA A 71 18.97 0.61 14.79
N THR A 72 19.68 -0.50 14.57
CA THR A 72 20.76 -0.96 15.46
C THR A 72 22.02 -0.10 15.37
N PHE A 73 22.15 0.75 14.36
CA PHE A 73 23.25 1.71 14.26
C PHE A 73 23.20 2.79 15.35
N PHE A 74 22.00 3.14 15.82
CA PHE A 74 21.77 4.24 16.77
C PHE A 74 21.21 3.79 18.12
N PHE A 75 20.63 2.58 18.19
CA PHE A 75 19.92 2.10 19.38
C PHE A 75 20.36 0.67 19.73
N SER A 76 20.42 0.37 21.03
CA SER A 76 20.61 -1.00 21.51
C SER A 76 19.39 -1.86 21.19
N GLN A 77 19.58 -3.18 21.08
CA GLN A 77 18.47 -4.11 20.85
C GLN A 77 17.39 -4.00 21.94
N GLU A 78 17.79 -3.86 23.21
CA GLU A 78 16.85 -3.65 24.33
C GLU A 78 16.00 -2.38 24.14
N THR A 79 16.61 -1.28 23.68
CA THR A 79 15.87 -0.04 23.41
C THR A 79 14.89 -0.22 22.26
N ILE A 80 15.31 -0.92 21.21
CA ILE A 80 14.46 -1.23 20.05
C ILE A 80 13.28 -2.10 20.49
N ASP A 81 13.52 -3.16 21.24
CA ASP A 81 12.49 -4.09 21.71
C ASP A 81 11.48 -3.37 22.60
N LYS A 82 11.95 -2.51 23.52
CA LYS A 82 11.07 -1.67 24.35
C LYS A 82 10.21 -0.73 23.50
N ILE A 83 10.80 -0.07 22.50
CA ILE A 83 10.04 0.80 21.58
C ILE A 83 9.00 -0.02 20.83
N VAL A 84 9.32 -1.21 20.33
CA VAL A 84 8.37 -2.06 19.62
C VAL A 84 7.23 -2.48 20.55
N GLU A 85 7.54 -2.89 21.77
CA GLU A 85 6.55 -3.33 22.77
C GLU A 85 5.60 -2.19 23.20
N ASP A 86 6.14 -1.00 23.48
CA ASP A 86 5.37 0.18 23.86
C ASP A 86 4.48 0.69 22.71
N ASN A 87 4.77 0.29 21.47
CA ASN A 87 4.08 0.72 20.25
C ASN A 87 3.43 -0.45 19.48
N ARG A 88 3.09 -1.54 20.20
CA ARG A 88 2.57 -2.77 19.60
C ARG A 88 1.12 -2.67 19.13
N VAL A 89 0.73 -3.66 18.35
CA VAL A 89 -0.66 -3.92 17.95
C VAL A 89 -1.05 -5.31 18.43
N GLU A 90 -2.11 -5.39 19.22
CA GLU A 90 -2.72 -6.66 19.64
C GLU A 90 -3.90 -6.93 18.71
N ALA A 91 -3.71 -7.87 17.78
CA ALA A 91 -4.76 -8.30 16.87
C ALA A 91 -5.91 -8.99 17.63
N PRO A 92 -7.17 -8.88 17.15
CA PRO A 92 -8.26 -9.69 17.67
C PRO A 92 -7.95 -11.17 17.54
N VAL A 93 -8.47 -11.98 18.45
CA VAL A 93 -8.26 -13.43 18.47
C VAL A 93 -9.33 -14.15 17.66
N GLY A 94 -9.02 -15.38 17.23
CA GLY A 94 -9.95 -16.24 16.53
C GLY A 94 -9.90 -16.10 15.02
N SER A 95 -11.02 -16.44 14.38
CA SER A 95 -11.19 -16.39 12.93
C SER A 95 -12.53 -15.77 12.56
N THR A 96 -12.65 -15.34 11.31
CA THR A 96 -13.92 -14.86 10.77
C THR A 96 -15.03 -15.89 10.96
N ASP A 97 -16.13 -15.46 11.58
CA ASP A 97 -17.41 -16.14 11.54
C ASP A 97 -18.07 -15.84 10.19
N THR A 98 -18.09 -16.83 9.31
CA THR A 98 -18.63 -16.67 7.96
C THR A 98 -20.13 -16.43 7.95
N GLY A 99 -20.85 -16.79 9.02
CA GLY A 99 -22.30 -16.54 9.14
C GLY A 99 -22.65 -15.07 9.35
N MET A 100 -21.69 -14.22 9.76
CA MET A 100 -21.91 -12.78 9.95
C MET A 100 -21.87 -11.98 8.64
N ILE A 101 -21.38 -12.57 7.56
CA ILE A 101 -21.22 -11.92 6.25
C ILE A 101 -22.22 -12.50 5.27
N LYS A 102 -23.14 -11.66 4.80
CA LYS A 102 -24.14 -12.02 3.80
C LYS A 102 -23.67 -11.56 2.44
N THR A 103 -23.12 -12.46 1.64
CA THR A 103 -22.77 -12.15 0.26
C THR A 103 -24.03 -12.15 -0.59
N ASN A 104 -24.44 -10.96 -1.07
CA ASN A 104 -25.52 -10.90 -2.04
C ASN A 104 -25.05 -11.52 -3.36
N PRO A 105 -25.87 -12.35 -4.03
CA PRO A 105 -25.56 -12.76 -5.40
C PRO A 105 -25.46 -11.51 -6.31
N PRO A 106 -24.74 -11.59 -7.44
CA PRO A 106 -24.57 -10.46 -8.35
C PRO A 106 -25.93 -9.84 -8.69
N SER A 107 -26.02 -8.52 -8.65
CA SER A 107 -27.22 -7.82 -9.13
C SER A 107 -27.29 -7.96 -10.65
N ASP A 108 -27.83 -9.07 -11.12
CA ASP A 108 -28.26 -9.15 -12.51
C ASP A 108 -29.36 -8.11 -12.74
N ALA A 109 -29.22 -7.44 -13.87
CA ALA A 109 -30.04 -6.34 -14.33
C ALA A 109 -31.54 -6.58 -14.09
N THR A 110 -32.22 -5.52 -13.63
CA THR A 110 -33.67 -5.37 -13.62
C THR A 110 -34.29 -6.07 -14.83
N THR A 111 -34.97 -7.19 -14.57
CA THR A 111 -35.78 -7.89 -15.55
C THR A 111 -37.00 -7.00 -15.83
N VAL A 112 -36.89 -6.13 -16.83
CA VAL A 112 -38.06 -5.52 -17.44
C VAL A 112 -38.71 -6.61 -18.27
N GLY A 113 -39.79 -7.18 -17.76
CA GLY A 113 -40.65 -8.04 -18.54
C GLY A 113 -41.26 -7.23 -19.69
N THR A 114 -41.11 -7.69 -20.92
CA THR A 114 -42.06 -7.38 -21.99
C THR A 114 -42.14 -8.55 -22.97
N THR A 115 -43.38 -8.96 -23.14
CA THR A 115 -44.03 -9.84 -24.11
C THR A 115 -43.42 -9.82 -25.52
N ALA A 116 -43.33 -11.02 -26.10
CA ALA A 116 -43.00 -11.25 -27.50
C ALA A 116 -44.09 -10.74 -28.45
N THR A 117 -43.69 -10.08 -29.54
CA THR A 117 -44.23 -10.28 -30.91
C THR A 117 -43.42 -9.47 -31.94
N GLY A 118 -43.06 -10.12 -33.07
CA GLY A 118 -43.10 -9.49 -34.40
C GLY A 118 -41.80 -9.04 -35.08
N SER A 119 -41.30 -9.90 -35.97
CA SER A 119 -40.66 -9.66 -37.29
C SER A 119 -39.61 -8.56 -37.51
N ALA A 120 -38.45 -9.01 -38.03
CA ALA A 120 -37.45 -8.21 -38.74
C ALA A 120 -37.96 -7.69 -40.11
N PRO A 121 -37.32 -6.64 -40.68
CA PRO A 121 -36.20 -6.91 -41.59
C PRO A 121 -34.99 -5.97 -41.43
N ALA A 122 -33.90 -6.40 -42.07
CA ALA A 122 -32.54 -5.87 -41.99
C ALA A 122 -32.34 -4.47 -42.61
N VAL A 123 -31.48 -3.65 -41.98
CA VAL A 123 -30.62 -2.67 -42.66
C VAL A 123 -29.28 -2.57 -41.91
N SER A 124 -28.20 -2.62 -42.69
CA SER A 124 -26.81 -2.35 -42.36
C SER A 124 -26.62 -0.95 -41.79
N GLU A 125 -25.92 -0.79 -40.67
CA GLU A 125 -25.02 0.35 -40.42
C GLU A 125 -24.05 0.09 -39.24
N THR A 126 -22.83 0.58 -39.45
CA THR A 126 -21.56 0.49 -38.72
C THR A 126 -21.64 0.62 -37.18
N PRO A 127 -20.83 -0.11 -36.38
CA PRO A 127 -20.86 0.04 -34.92
C PRO A 127 -20.19 1.35 -34.51
N ALA A 128 -21.01 2.32 -34.10
CA ALA A 128 -20.55 3.46 -33.34
C ALA A 128 -20.06 2.97 -31.97
N THR A 129 -18.78 3.22 -31.69
CA THR A 129 -18.15 3.00 -30.40
C THR A 129 -18.85 3.87 -29.36
N VAL A 130 -19.73 3.26 -28.55
CA VAL A 130 -20.27 3.90 -27.36
C VAL A 130 -19.19 3.83 -26.28
N THR A 131 -18.33 4.84 -26.28
CA THR A 131 -17.44 5.12 -25.15
C THR A 131 -18.32 5.65 -24.02
N THR A 132 -18.72 4.79 -23.09
CA THR A 132 -19.27 5.26 -21.80
C THR A 132 -18.17 5.96 -21.03
N GLU A 133 -18.12 7.29 -21.15
CA GLU A 133 -17.34 8.15 -20.28
C GLU A 133 -17.80 7.97 -18.83
N ALA A 134 -16.89 7.51 -17.97
CA ALA A 134 -17.08 7.49 -16.54
C ALA A 134 -17.14 8.94 -16.02
N THR A 135 -18.35 9.43 -15.73
CA THR A 135 -18.54 10.74 -15.10
C THR A 135 -17.98 10.73 -13.69
N ALA A 136 -16.82 11.36 -13.48
CA ALA A 136 -16.25 11.61 -12.15
C ALA A 136 -17.16 12.58 -11.38
N LYS A 137 -18.17 12.06 -10.68
CA LYS A 137 -19.08 12.87 -9.87
C LYS A 137 -18.45 13.12 -8.50
N THR A 138 -17.64 14.18 -8.40
CA THR A 138 -17.00 14.58 -7.15
C THR A 138 -18.06 15.13 -6.18
N THR A 139 -18.54 14.27 -5.27
CA THR A 139 -19.38 14.67 -4.14
C THR A 139 -18.50 14.72 -2.91
N SER A 140 -18.45 15.85 -2.20
CA SER A 140 -17.61 16.02 -1.01
C SER A 140 -18.42 16.01 0.28
N ARG A 141 -17.92 15.32 1.30
CA ARG A 141 -18.51 15.28 2.66
C ARG A 141 -17.40 15.17 3.70
N THR A 142 -17.62 15.76 4.87
CA THR A 142 -16.79 15.55 6.07
C THR A 142 -17.36 14.36 6.83
N THR A 143 -16.52 13.39 7.18
CA THR A 143 -16.95 12.21 7.94
C THR A 143 -16.94 12.47 9.45
N ALA A 144 -17.44 11.51 10.24
CA ALA A 144 -17.37 11.60 11.69
C ALA A 144 -15.92 11.66 12.20
N GLY A 145 -14.99 11.06 11.45
CA GLY A 145 -13.54 11.17 11.67
C GLY A 145 -12.90 12.51 11.27
N GLY A 146 -13.67 13.48 10.75
CA GLY A 146 -13.21 14.84 10.46
C GLY A 146 -12.49 15.03 9.13
N TYR A 147 -12.32 13.97 8.33
CA TYR A 147 -11.57 14.03 7.08
C TYR A 147 -12.42 14.35 5.86
N HIS A 148 -11.81 15.06 4.90
CA HIS A 148 -12.45 15.42 3.64
C HIS A 148 -12.48 14.23 2.69
N VAL A 149 -13.68 13.77 2.37
CA VAL A 149 -13.92 12.67 1.42
C VAL A 149 -14.43 13.21 0.09
N SER A 150 -13.94 12.63 -0.99
CA SER A 150 -14.44 12.86 -2.35
C SER A 150 -14.56 11.54 -3.10
N THR A 151 -15.69 11.29 -3.77
CA THR A 151 -15.80 10.19 -4.75
C THR A 151 -15.02 10.57 -6.02
N ILE A 152 -14.03 9.76 -6.40
CA ILE A 152 -13.18 10.00 -7.58
C ILE A 152 -13.52 9.06 -8.74
N TYR A 153 -14.30 8.00 -8.48
CA TYR A 153 -14.79 7.07 -9.46
C TYR A 153 -16.05 6.37 -8.92
N GLU A 154 -17.02 6.09 -9.78
CA GLU A 154 -18.21 5.31 -9.45
C GLU A 154 -18.73 4.62 -10.72
N ASP A 155 -19.05 3.34 -10.61
CA ASP A 155 -19.77 2.55 -11.62
C ASP A 155 -20.80 1.62 -10.96
N ALA A 156 -21.42 0.75 -11.76
CA ALA A 156 -22.36 -0.24 -11.27
C ALA A 156 -21.67 -1.25 -10.32
N GLY A 157 -21.75 -0.96 -9.02
CA GLY A 157 -21.31 -1.86 -7.95
C GLY A 157 -19.88 -1.64 -7.46
N MET A 158 -19.12 -0.69 -8.02
CA MET A 158 -17.84 -0.25 -7.48
C MET A 158 -17.77 1.27 -7.39
N ASP A 159 -17.17 1.79 -6.31
CA ASP A 159 -16.75 3.18 -6.23
C ASP A 159 -15.36 3.32 -5.60
N ILE A 160 -14.76 4.50 -5.77
CA ILE A 160 -13.48 4.85 -5.16
C ILE A 160 -13.62 6.19 -4.45
N LEU A 161 -13.39 6.15 -3.14
CA LEU A 161 -13.33 7.31 -2.29
C LEU A 161 -11.87 7.75 -2.10
N GLN A 162 -11.62 9.05 -2.13
CA GLN A 162 -10.34 9.64 -1.76
C GLN A 162 -10.53 10.50 -0.51
N MET A 163 -9.64 10.31 0.45
CA MET A 163 -9.64 10.99 1.75
C MET A 163 -8.32 11.77 1.89
N LYS A 164 -8.39 13.07 2.12
CA LYS A 164 -7.19 13.92 2.25
C LYS A 164 -7.07 14.48 3.64
N GLU A 165 -5.92 14.22 4.27
CA GLU A 165 -5.54 14.68 5.60
C GLU A 165 -4.16 15.32 5.58
N SER A 166 -3.80 16.04 6.65
CA SER A 166 -2.52 16.76 6.72
C SER A 166 -1.29 15.86 6.66
N GLY A 167 -1.43 14.56 6.95
CA GLY A 167 -0.33 13.59 6.98
C GLY A 167 -0.40 12.47 5.94
N TYR A 168 -1.52 12.34 5.21
CA TYR A 168 -1.70 11.25 4.24
C TYR A 168 -2.83 11.52 3.24
N VAL A 169 -2.82 10.77 2.14
CA VAL A 169 -3.97 10.63 1.24
C VAL A 169 -4.36 9.16 1.19
N ALA A 170 -5.60 8.85 1.58
CA ALA A 170 -6.14 7.50 1.50
C ALA A 170 -7.06 7.35 0.29
N ARG A 171 -7.09 6.14 -0.26
CA ARG A 171 -8.05 5.73 -1.30
C ARG A 171 -8.67 4.41 -0.93
N LEU A 172 -9.99 4.36 -0.97
CA LEU A 172 -10.79 3.20 -0.62
C LEU A 172 -11.63 2.80 -1.83
N ILE A 173 -11.37 1.61 -2.38
CA ILE A 173 -12.27 0.97 -3.33
C ILE A 173 -13.33 0.22 -2.52
N ARG A 174 -14.60 0.40 -2.86
CA ARG A 174 -15.71 -0.40 -2.34
C ARG A 174 -16.32 -1.21 -3.46
N VAL A 175 -16.43 -2.51 -3.29
CA VAL A 175 -16.97 -3.44 -4.30
C VAL A 175 -18.14 -4.21 -3.68
N LYS A 176 -19.36 -3.93 -4.14
CA LYS A 176 -20.60 -4.50 -3.57
C LYS A 176 -20.70 -6.02 -3.77
N ASP A 177 -20.26 -6.51 -4.93
CA ASP A 177 -20.24 -7.93 -5.25
C ASP A 177 -18.84 -8.53 -4.98
N PRO A 178 -18.67 -9.33 -3.91
CA PRO A 178 -17.38 -9.90 -3.55
C PRO A 178 -16.88 -10.97 -4.54
N SER A 179 -17.73 -11.51 -5.42
CA SER A 179 -17.32 -12.48 -6.44
C SER A 179 -16.38 -11.87 -7.50
N ARG A 180 -16.41 -10.54 -7.64
CA ARG A 180 -15.53 -9.76 -8.53
C ARG A 180 -14.09 -9.69 -8.02
N ILE A 181 -13.85 -10.04 -6.76
CA ILE A 181 -12.52 -9.98 -6.14
C ILE A 181 -11.77 -11.29 -6.36
N LYS A 182 -10.61 -11.25 -6.99
CA LYS A 182 -9.74 -12.43 -7.18
C LYS A 182 -8.29 -12.08 -6.89
N LEU A 183 -7.51 -13.07 -6.47
CA LEU A 183 -6.06 -12.90 -6.36
C LEU A 183 -5.43 -13.02 -7.75
N GLY A 184 -4.78 -11.96 -8.21
CA GLY A 184 -3.90 -11.99 -9.37
C GLY A 184 -2.51 -12.46 -8.99
N LEU A 185 -1.85 -13.18 -9.90
CA LEU A 185 -0.44 -13.56 -9.78
C LEU A 185 0.35 -12.90 -10.92
N CYS A 186 1.62 -12.55 -10.67
CA CYS A 186 2.50 -12.10 -11.74
C CYS A 186 2.75 -13.21 -12.77
N GLU A 187 3.03 -12.84 -14.02
CA GLU A 187 3.34 -13.80 -15.08
C GLU A 187 4.51 -14.75 -14.72
N ASN A 188 5.57 -14.22 -14.11
CA ASN A 188 6.76 -14.97 -13.72
C ASN A 188 6.71 -15.48 -12.27
N PHE A 189 5.53 -15.86 -11.78
CA PHE A 189 5.34 -16.30 -10.39
C PHE A 189 6.31 -17.43 -10.03
N MET A 190 7.17 -17.17 -9.03
CA MET A 190 8.20 -18.09 -8.54
C MET A 190 9.19 -18.62 -9.59
N VAL A 191 9.34 -17.94 -10.73
CA VAL A 191 10.35 -18.28 -11.75
C VAL A 191 11.71 -17.70 -11.35
N LYS A 192 12.70 -18.56 -11.09
CA LYS A 192 14.05 -18.14 -10.70
C LYS A 192 14.68 -17.25 -11.76
N GLY A 193 15.34 -16.17 -11.33
CA GLY A 193 16.01 -15.21 -12.21
C GLY A 193 15.08 -14.27 -12.99
N LYS A 194 13.77 -14.29 -12.71
CA LYS A 194 12.79 -13.37 -13.30
C LYS A 194 12.22 -12.44 -12.25
N TYR A 195 11.69 -11.31 -12.70
CA TYR A 195 11.02 -10.34 -11.84
C TYR A 195 9.52 -10.63 -11.76
N GLY A 196 8.89 -10.13 -10.70
CA GLY A 196 7.44 -10.09 -10.59
C GLY A 196 6.85 -9.10 -11.58
N GLU A 197 5.66 -8.60 -11.27
CA GLU A 197 4.95 -7.72 -12.19
C GLU A 197 4.48 -6.47 -11.47
N LYS A 198 4.59 -5.32 -12.15
CA LYS A 198 4.01 -4.07 -11.64
C LYS A 198 2.48 -4.18 -11.74
N LEU A 199 1.77 -3.74 -10.71
CA LEU A 199 0.31 -3.87 -10.64
C LEU A 199 -0.43 -3.34 -11.89
N PRO A 200 -0.07 -2.18 -12.50
CA PRO A 200 -0.70 -1.73 -13.74
C PRO A 200 -0.67 -2.76 -14.87
N ASN A 201 0.48 -3.42 -15.05
CA ASN A 201 0.67 -4.44 -16.07
C ASN A 201 -0.13 -5.70 -15.74
N MET A 202 -0.12 -6.11 -14.47
CA MET A 202 -0.89 -7.26 -13.99
C MET A 202 -2.38 -7.07 -14.27
N CYS A 203 -2.93 -5.90 -13.91
CA CYS A 203 -4.33 -5.58 -14.19
C CYS A 203 -4.63 -5.61 -15.69
N ALA A 204 -3.80 -4.96 -16.51
CA ALA A 204 -4.00 -4.90 -17.95
C ALA A 204 -3.94 -6.31 -18.59
N ARG A 205 -3.00 -7.15 -18.17
CA ARG A 205 -2.80 -8.50 -18.71
C ARG A 205 -3.99 -9.42 -18.46
N VAL A 206 -4.59 -9.35 -17.26
CA VAL A 206 -5.72 -10.23 -16.90
C VAL A 206 -7.08 -9.59 -17.15
N GLY A 207 -7.14 -8.32 -17.57
CA GLY A 207 -8.38 -7.60 -17.79
C GLY A 207 -9.07 -7.15 -16.50
N ALA A 208 -8.32 -6.89 -15.42
CA ALA A 208 -8.88 -6.37 -14.18
C ALA A 208 -9.12 -4.85 -14.27
N LYS A 209 -10.27 -4.41 -13.78
CA LYS A 209 -10.69 -3.01 -13.72
C LYS A 209 -9.88 -2.20 -12.71
N ALA A 210 -9.64 -2.77 -11.54
CA ALA A 210 -8.91 -2.15 -10.46
C ALA A 210 -8.10 -3.18 -9.65
N GLY A 211 -7.21 -2.71 -8.78
CA GLY A 211 -6.52 -3.59 -7.84
C GLY A 211 -5.63 -2.87 -6.85
N ILE A 212 -5.19 -3.62 -5.83
CA ILE A 212 -4.17 -3.22 -4.85
C ILE A 212 -3.15 -4.35 -4.65
N ASN A 213 -1.98 -4.02 -4.09
CA ASN A 213 -1.04 -5.06 -3.66
C ASN A 213 -1.66 -5.99 -2.60
N ALA A 214 -1.10 -7.19 -2.43
CA ALA A 214 -1.62 -8.20 -1.49
C ALA A 214 -0.58 -8.57 -0.42
N GLY A 215 -0.07 -9.80 -0.45
CA GLY A 215 0.81 -10.33 0.60
C GLY A 215 2.26 -9.86 0.47
N GLY A 216 3.06 -10.16 1.49
CA GLY A 216 4.51 -9.90 1.47
C GLY A 216 5.25 -10.83 0.52
N PHE A 217 6.49 -10.46 0.19
CA PHE A 217 7.36 -11.21 -0.72
C PHE A 217 8.81 -11.16 -0.29
N GLN A 218 9.63 -12.08 -0.82
CA GLN A 218 11.04 -12.16 -0.48
C GLN A 218 11.78 -10.93 -1.04
N ASP A 219 12.27 -10.08 -0.14
CA ASP A 219 12.92 -8.80 -0.49
C ASP A 219 14.28 -8.60 0.21
N PRO A 220 15.27 -9.49 -0.02
CA PRO A 220 16.57 -9.41 0.64
C PRO A 220 17.25 -8.06 0.34
N GLY A 221 17.50 -7.28 1.39
CA GLY A 221 18.16 -5.96 1.30
C GLY A 221 17.40 -4.92 0.45
N GLY A 222 16.10 -5.13 0.17
CA GLY A 222 15.29 -4.20 -0.62
C GLY A 222 15.42 -4.36 -2.13
N ARG A 223 16.08 -5.44 -2.57
CA ARG A 223 16.43 -5.74 -3.97
C ARG A 223 15.76 -7.02 -4.48
N GLY A 224 14.70 -7.47 -3.82
CA GLY A 224 13.93 -8.63 -4.24
C GLY A 224 13.40 -8.47 -5.66
N SER A 225 13.36 -9.58 -6.39
CA SER A 225 12.78 -9.64 -7.73
C SER A 225 11.26 -9.46 -7.73
N GLY A 226 10.62 -9.60 -6.56
CA GLY A 226 9.19 -9.36 -6.41
C GLY A 226 8.31 -10.47 -6.97
N ASN A 227 8.81 -11.69 -7.22
CA ASN A 227 7.99 -12.80 -7.72
C ASN A 227 7.91 -14.02 -6.78
N PHE A 228 8.59 -13.99 -5.64
CA PHE A 228 8.52 -15.05 -4.63
C PHE A 228 7.71 -14.55 -3.43
N PRO A 229 6.47 -15.05 -3.21
CA PRO A 229 5.69 -14.68 -2.04
C PRO A 229 6.37 -15.14 -0.74
N THR A 230 5.90 -14.58 0.38
CA THR A 230 6.22 -15.06 1.74
C THR A 230 5.00 -15.70 2.37
N TYR A 231 5.24 -16.57 3.36
CA TYR A 231 4.24 -17.24 4.20
C TYR A 231 3.29 -18.19 3.47
N LEU A 232 2.40 -17.67 2.61
CA LEU A 232 1.33 -18.44 1.97
C LEU A 232 0.88 -17.75 0.68
N CYS A 233 0.60 -18.55 -0.35
CA CYS A 233 -0.15 -18.14 -1.53
C CYS A 233 -1.09 -19.26 -1.96
N VAL A 234 -2.39 -18.98 -1.95
CA VAL A 234 -3.45 -19.87 -2.43
C VAL A 234 -4.13 -19.22 -3.62
N LYS A 235 -4.35 -19.98 -4.68
CA LYS A 235 -5.04 -19.53 -5.90
C LYS A 235 -5.87 -20.68 -6.44
N ASP A 236 -7.13 -20.41 -6.79
CA ASP A 236 -8.06 -21.40 -7.33
C ASP A 236 -8.10 -22.70 -6.50
N TYR A 237 -8.24 -22.54 -5.18
CA TYR A 237 -8.28 -23.61 -4.17
C TYR A 237 -6.98 -24.43 -4.03
N LYS A 238 -5.90 -24.02 -4.71
CA LYS A 238 -4.60 -24.69 -4.65
C LYS A 238 -3.61 -23.85 -3.85
N ILE A 239 -2.97 -24.47 -2.87
CA ILE A 239 -1.81 -23.89 -2.18
C ILE A 239 -0.63 -23.95 -3.16
N LEU A 240 -0.26 -22.80 -3.71
CA LEU A 240 0.87 -22.67 -4.64
C LEU A 240 2.20 -22.48 -3.90
N TYR A 241 2.13 -21.87 -2.71
CA TYR A 241 3.26 -21.69 -1.82
C TYR A 241 2.79 -21.70 -0.37
N ALA A 242 3.55 -22.35 0.49
CA ALA A 242 3.45 -22.26 1.94
C ALA A 242 4.87 -22.41 2.49
N ASP A 243 5.25 -21.57 3.46
CA ASP A 243 6.51 -21.76 4.17
C ASP A 243 6.39 -22.89 5.22
N ASN A 244 7.45 -23.11 5.99
CA ASN A 244 7.50 -24.21 6.96
C ASN A 244 6.73 -23.92 8.26
N GLN A 245 5.94 -22.84 8.34
CA GLN A 245 5.14 -22.56 9.52
C GLN A 245 4.00 -23.58 9.64
N GLN A 246 3.69 -23.97 10.88
CA GLN A 246 2.58 -24.91 11.14
C GLN A 246 1.22 -24.29 10.80
N LYS A 247 1.06 -22.99 11.08
CA LYS A 247 -0.13 -22.20 10.79
C LYS A 247 0.26 -20.88 10.13
N HIS A 248 -0.56 -20.41 9.20
CA HIS A 248 -0.38 -19.12 8.54
C HIS A 248 -1.48 -18.15 8.94
N ASN A 249 -1.18 -16.85 9.05
CA ASN A 249 -2.18 -15.80 9.21
C ASN A 249 -2.88 -15.55 7.88
N VAL A 250 -3.87 -16.39 7.56
CA VAL A 250 -4.58 -16.39 6.28
C VAL A 250 -5.42 -15.13 6.13
N ILE A 251 -5.31 -14.51 4.96
CA ILE A 251 -6.16 -13.44 4.47
C ILE A 251 -6.66 -13.92 3.10
N GLY A 252 -7.88 -14.43 3.03
CA GLY A 252 -8.37 -15.02 1.78
C GLY A 252 -9.87 -15.15 1.68
N PHE A 253 -10.36 -15.36 0.47
CA PHE A 253 -11.78 -15.60 0.22
C PHE A 253 -12.06 -17.10 0.19
N ASN A 254 -13.18 -17.53 0.74
CA ASN A 254 -13.69 -18.89 0.57
C ASN A 254 -14.54 -19.02 -0.71
N LYS A 255 -15.10 -20.21 -0.95
CA LYS A 255 -16.00 -20.49 -2.09
C LYS A 255 -17.24 -19.58 -2.16
N ASP A 256 -17.70 -19.05 -1.02
CA ASP A 256 -18.89 -18.21 -0.91
C ASP A 256 -18.56 -16.72 -0.96
N ASN A 257 -17.30 -16.39 -1.32
CA ASN A 257 -16.75 -15.03 -1.39
C ASN A 257 -16.76 -14.28 -0.05
N VAL A 258 -16.69 -15.02 1.05
CA VAL A 258 -16.46 -14.47 2.38
C VAL A 258 -14.95 -14.36 2.62
N LEU A 259 -14.49 -13.18 3.05
CA LEU A 259 -13.13 -12.91 3.48
C LEU A 259 -12.92 -13.58 4.84
N VAL A 260 -12.15 -14.66 4.86
CA VAL A 260 -11.79 -15.43 6.05
C VAL A 260 -10.42 -15.00 6.52
N LEU A 261 -10.37 -14.48 7.75
CA LEU A 261 -9.15 -14.23 8.51
C LEU A 261 -8.99 -15.30 9.58
N GLY A 262 -7.76 -15.75 9.82
CA GLY A 262 -7.47 -16.71 10.89
C GLY A 262 -6.09 -17.35 10.77
N GLN A 263 -5.72 -18.12 11.80
CA GLN A 263 -4.50 -18.93 11.78
C GLN A 263 -4.83 -20.37 11.41
N PHE A 264 -4.48 -20.77 10.19
CA PHE A 264 -4.85 -22.06 9.64
C PHE A 264 -3.64 -22.89 9.20
N THR A 265 -3.70 -24.20 9.41
CA THR A 265 -2.82 -25.18 8.74
C THR A 265 -3.21 -25.30 7.25
N SER A 266 -2.34 -25.95 6.47
CA SER A 266 -2.65 -26.27 5.07
C SER A 266 -3.90 -27.13 4.90
N GLU A 267 -4.19 -28.01 5.87
CA GLU A 267 -5.39 -28.86 5.90
C GLU A 267 -6.63 -28.04 6.21
N GLU A 268 -6.55 -27.15 7.21
CA GLU A 268 -7.64 -26.23 7.57
C GLU A 268 -7.97 -25.28 6.40
N ILE A 269 -6.97 -24.79 5.66
CA ILE A 269 -7.17 -23.97 4.44
C ILE A 269 -8.01 -24.73 3.39
N LYS A 270 -7.70 -26.00 3.14
CA LYS A 270 -8.44 -26.85 2.19
C LYS A 270 -9.85 -27.14 2.70
N ALA A 271 -9.98 -27.50 3.98
CA ALA A 271 -11.27 -27.82 4.60
C ALA A 271 -12.25 -26.63 4.57
N ASN A 272 -11.73 -25.41 4.77
CA ASN A 272 -12.51 -24.18 4.70
C ASN A 272 -12.79 -23.69 3.26
N ASN A 273 -12.39 -24.46 2.23
CA ASN A 273 -12.58 -24.11 0.82
C ASN A 273 -12.07 -22.70 0.49
N ILE A 274 -10.89 -22.34 0.99
CA ILE A 274 -10.25 -21.06 0.70
C ILE A 274 -9.83 -21.06 -0.77
N ARG A 275 -10.48 -20.22 -1.59
CA ARG A 275 -10.26 -20.16 -3.04
C ARG A 275 -9.00 -19.40 -3.39
N ASP A 276 -8.80 -18.25 -2.77
CA ASP A 276 -7.71 -17.33 -3.05
C ASP A 276 -7.24 -16.73 -1.73
N ALA A 277 -5.94 -16.76 -1.43
CA ALA A 277 -5.41 -16.23 -0.19
C ALA A 277 -3.94 -15.84 -0.26
N VAL A 278 -3.57 -14.91 0.61
CA VAL A 278 -2.20 -14.63 1.02
C VAL A 278 -2.10 -14.78 2.54
N ALA A 279 -0.90 -14.64 3.10
CA ALA A 279 -0.76 -14.44 4.53
C ALA A 279 0.02 -13.16 4.84
N PHE A 280 -0.49 -12.41 5.82
CA PHE A 280 0.15 -11.20 6.33
C PHE A 280 -0.37 -10.87 7.74
N LYS A 281 0.17 -9.82 8.36
CA LYS A 281 -0.19 -9.41 9.72
C LYS A 281 -0.14 -7.89 9.88
N PRO A 282 -0.79 -7.32 10.91
CA PRO A 282 -1.78 -7.96 11.81
C PRO A 282 -3.18 -8.05 11.18
N PHE A 283 -4.06 -8.86 11.80
CA PHE A 283 -5.51 -8.70 11.61
C PHE A 283 -5.98 -7.45 12.36
N LEU A 284 -6.85 -6.67 11.73
CA LEU A 284 -7.27 -5.36 12.20
C LEU A 284 -8.65 -5.42 12.84
N ILE A 285 -9.56 -6.19 12.26
CA ILE A 285 -10.93 -6.39 12.73
C ILE A 285 -11.30 -7.86 12.49
N ILE A 286 -11.85 -8.54 13.49
CA ILE A 286 -12.45 -9.88 13.34
C ILE A 286 -13.80 -9.85 14.04
N ASN A 287 -14.86 -10.26 13.33
CA ASN A 287 -16.22 -10.37 13.86
C ASN A 287 -16.73 -9.09 14.55
N GLY A 288 -16.34 -7.92 14.03
CA GLY A 288 -16.69 -6.63 14.62
C GLY A 288 -15.89 -6.26 15.88
N GLU A 289 -14.78 -6.95 16.19
CA GLU A 289 -13.85 -6.55 17.25
C GLU A 289 -12.59 -5.93 16.63
N LYS A 290 -12.26 -4.69 17.01
CA LYS A 290 -11.04 -4.00 16.56
C LYS A 290 -9.80 -4.47 17.31
N ALA A 291 -8.66 -4.49 16.64
CA ALA A 291 -7.35 -4.61 17.27
C ALA A 291 -7.14 -3.53 18.33
N LYS A 292 -6.35 -3.84 19.35
CA LYS A 292 -5.91 -2.87 20.37
C LYS A 292 -4.57 -2.28 19.95
N PHE A 293 -4.45 -0.97 20.12
CA PHE A 293 -3.31 -0.19 19.63
C PHE A 293 -2.64 0.54 20.80
N TYR A 294 -1.34 0.34 20.96
CA TYR A 294 -0.52 0.99 21.97
C TYR A 294 0.48 1.93 21.29
N GLY A 295 0.77 3.06 21.92
CA GLY A 295 1.66 4.08 21.37
C GLY A 295 1.33 4.47 19.93
N ALA A 296 2.36 4.50 19.09
CA ALA A 296 2.32 4.78 17.66
C ALA A 296 1.87 3.59 16.79
N ALA A 297 1.63 2.41 17.36
CA ALA A 297 1.02 1.25 16.69
C ALA A 297 1.68 0.91 15.33
N GLY A 298 2.99 0.64 15.35
CA GLY A 298 3.79 0.40 14.15
C GLY A 298 4.21 1.65 13.36
N GLY A 299 3.97 2.85 13.89
CA GLY A 299 4.39 4.10 13.26
C GLY A 299 3.59 4.45 11.99
N THR A 300 3.93 5.57 11.37
CA THR A 300 3.26 6.07 10.17
C THR A 300 4.02 5.66 8.90
N ASP A 301 3.34 4.99 7.98
CA ASP A 301 3.90 4.52 6.72
C ASP A 301 2.83 4.53 5.62
N PRO A 302 3.20 4.38 4.33
CA PRO A 302 2.25 3.90 3.34
C PRO A 302 1.69 2.53 3.76
N ARG A 303 0.38 2.35 3.67
CA ARG A 303 -0.31 1.11 4.11
C ARG A 303 -1.26 0.62 3.04
N ALA A 304 -1.52 -0.69 3.04
CA ALA A 304 -2.62 -1.30 2.31
C ALA A 304 -3.44 -2.18 3.26
N ALA A 305 -4.75 -2.27 3.04
CA ALA A 305 -5.63 -3.13 3.82
C ALA A 305 -6.77 -3.69 2.96
N ILE A 306 -7.29 -4.83 3.39
CA ILE A 306 -8.50 -5.45 2.82
C ILE A 306 -9.49 -5.73 3.95
N GLY A 307 -10.78 -5.63 3.65
CA GLY A 307 -11.83 -5.97 4.59
C GLY A 307 -13.16 -6.24 3.91
N GLN A 308 -14.12 -6.70 4.71
CA GLN A 308 -15.47 -6.99 4.26
C GLN A 308 -16.49 -6.57 5.31
N THR A 309 -17.56 -5.96 4.84
CA THR A 309 -18.72 -5.53 5.63
C THR A 309 -19.70 -6.71 5.82
N ALA A 310 -20.67 -6.55 6.73
CA ALA A 310 -21.70 -7.56 6.98
C ALA A 310 -22.60 -7.83 5.75
N ASP A 311 -22.75 -6.86 4.84
CA ASP A 311 -23.53 -6.99 3.60
C ASP A 311 -22.72 -7.54 2.42
N GLY A 312 -21.49 -8.00 2.67
CA GLY A 312 -20.62 -8.62 1.68
C GLY A 312 -19.75 -7.65 0.88
N THR A 313 -19.95 -6.33 1.01
CA THR A 313 -19.12 -5.32 0.34
C THR A 313 -17.65 -5.46 0.73
N VAL A 314 -16.77 -5.59 -0.26
CA VAL A 314 -15.32 -5.65 -0.07
C VAL A 314 -14.72 -4.26 -0.10
N LEU A 315 -13.81 -4.01 0.82
CA LEU A 315 -13.07 -2.78 0.99
C LEU A 315 -11.59 -3.01 0.67
N LEU A 316 -11.03 -2.24 -0.26
CA LEU A 316 -9.60 -2.25 -0.59
C LEU A 316 -9.02 -0.85 -0.36
N LEU A 317 -8.17 -0.72 0.66
CA LEU A 317 -7.64 0.55 1.12
C LEU A 317 -6.16 0.68 0.78
N THR A 318 -5.75 1.85 0.30
CA THR A 318 -4.34 2.28 0.31
C THR A 318 -4.19 3.64 0.98
N ILE A 319 -3.07 3.85 1.68
CA ILE A 319 -2.67 5.13 2.25
C ILE A 319 -1.31 5.50 1.68
N ASP A 320 -1.21 6.68 1.06
CA ASP A 320 0.05 7.26 0.61
C ASP A 320 0.85 7.80 1.82
N GLY A 321 2.19 7.71 1.75
CA GLY A 321 3.08 8.16 2.82
C GLY A 321 4.55 8.21 2.39
N ARG A 322 5.45 8.50 3.32
CA ARG A 322 6.90 8.71 3.08
C ARG A 322 7.20 9.70 1.94
N GLN A 323 6.47 10.81 1.91
CA GLN A 323 6.67 11.92 0.98
C GLN A 323 6.82 13.23 1.76
N LEU A 324 7.33 14.27 1.11
CA LEU A 324 7.43 15.59 1.76
C LEU A 324 6.03 16.06 2.20
N GLY A 325 5.85 16.23 3.51
CA GLY A 325 4.57 16.60 4.12
C GLY A 325 3.54 15.47 4.26
N MET A 326 3.88 14.22 3.91
CA MET A 326 2.98 13.07 4.10
C MET A 326 3.76 11.88 4.66
N GLU A 327 3.69 11.70 5.98
CA GLU A 327 4.36 10.60 6.69
C GLU A 327 3.67 9.25 6.39
N GLY A 328 2.33 9.26 6.27
CA GLY A 328 1.50 8.08 6.04
C GLY A 328 0.54 7.79 7.18
N GLY A 329 0.01 6.57 7.21
CA GLY A 329 -0.97 6.12 8.20
C GLY A 329 -0.40 5.09 9.18
N SER A 330 -0.90 5.12 10.42
CA SER A 330 -0.64 4.08 11.42
C SER A 330 -1.56 2.87 11.24
N MET A 331 -1.28 1.76 11.94
CA MET A 331 -2.22 0.63 12.00
C MET A 331 -3.60 1.03 12.53
N ARG A 332 -3.62 1.95 13.51
CA ARG A 332 -4.87 2.54 14.01
C ARG A 332 -5.61 3.28 12.88
N THR A 333 -4.90 4.05 12.06
CA THR A 333 -5.49 4.85 10.97
C THR A 333 -6.23 3.96 9.97
N ILE A 334 -5.58 2.92 9.45
CA ILE A 334 -6.25 2.00 8.51
C ILE A 334 -7.41 1.26 9.19
N THR A 335 -7.29 0.89 10.47
CA THR A 335 -8.35 0.17 11.17
C THR A 335 -9.58 1.03 11.39
N ASP A 336 -9.39 2.30 11.80
CA ASP A 336 -10.50 3.21 12.03
C ASP A 336 -11.21 3.57 10.72
N ILE A 337 -10.49 3.72 9.60
CA ILE A 337 -11.10 3.87 8.27
C ILE A 337 -11.92 2.62 7.93
N MET A 338 -11.33 1.42 8.01
CA MET A 338 -12.05 0.18 7.67
C MET A 338 -13.30 0.00 8.53
N TRP A 339 -13.21 0.31 9.83
CA TRP A 339 -14.32 0.30 10.77
C TRP A 339 -15.42 1.31 10.42
N GLU A 340 -15.05 2.55 10.13
CA GLU A 340 -15.98 3.62 9.77
C GLU A 340 -16.76 3.30 8.49
N TYR A 341 -16.15 2.57 7.55
CA TYR A 341 -16.80 2.06 6.35
C TYR A 341 -17.46 0.68 6.54
N GLY A 342 -17.64 0.25 7.78
CA GLY A 342 -18.49 -0.89 8.15
C GLY A 342 -17.83 -2.26 8.07
N ALA A 343 -16.50 -2.34 7.93
CA ALA A 343 -15.81 -3.62 7.96
C ALA A 343 -16.04 -4.32 9.30
N ILE A 344 -16.54 -5.55 9.25
CA ILE A 344 -16.60 -6.45 10.41
C ILE A 344 -15.42 -7.43 10.41
N THR A 345 -14.73 -7.55 9.27
CA THR A 345 -13.52 -8.32 9.09
C THR A 345 -12.54 -7.48 8.28
N ALA A 346 -11.31 -7.27 8.77
CA ALA A 346 -10.28 -6.52 8.04
C ALA A 346 -8.87 -6.93 8.44
N ALA A 347 -7.94 -6.89 7.49
CA ALA A 347 -6.54 -7.23 7.69
C ALA A 347 -5.59 -6.24 7.02
N ASN A 348 -4.42 -6.07 7.64
CA ASN A 348 -3.32 -5.35 7.03
C ASN A 348 -2.69 -6.19 5.90
N LEU A 349 -2.22 -5.51 4.86
CA LEU A 349 -1.50 -6.08 3.72
C LEU A 349 -0.07 -5.53 3.65
N ASP A 350 0.71 -5.98 2.67
CA ASP A 350 2.07 -5.46 2.47
C ASP A 350 2.05 -3.93 2.26
N GLY A 351 3.00 -3.23 2.87
CA GLY A 351 2.99 -1.79 3.01
C GLY A 351 4.19 -1.10 2.36
N GLY A 352 4.45 0.13 2.79
CA GLY A 352 5.62 0.90 2.37
C GLY A 352 5.68 1.08 0.85
N SER A 353 6.82 0.76 0.24
CA SER A 353 6.99 0.88 -1.21
C SER A 353 6.13 -0.06 -2.04
N SER A 354 5.52 -1.07 -1.42
CA SER A 354 4.59 -1.99 -2.08
C SER A 354 3.17 -1.41 -2.19
N THR A 355 2.84 -0.38 -1.41
CA THR A 355 1.50 0.24 -1.42
C THR A 355 1.19 0.87 -2.77
N THR A 356 0.30 0.21 -3.51
CA THR A 356 -0.11 0.64 -4.85
C THR A 356 -1.60 0.37 -5.08
N MET A 357 -2.26 1.25 -5.83
CA MET A 357 -3.64 1.12 -6.26
C MET A 357 -3.77 1.52 -7.73
N VAL A 358 -4.50 0.71 -8.48
CA VAL A 358 -4.70 0.88 -9.92
C VAL A 358 -6.20 0.94 -10.24
N LEU A 359 -6.55 1.80 -11.20
CA LEU A 359 -7.84 1.83 -11.88
C LEU A 359 -7.57 1.98 -13.38
N ASP A 360 -8.21 1.16 -14.22
CA ASP A 360 -8.10 1.22 -15.69
C ASP A 360 -6.66 1.21 -16.19
N GLY A 361 -5.84 0.32 -15.61
CA GLY A 361 -4.42 0.18 -15.94
C GLY A 361 -3.53 1.37 -15.54
N LYS A 362 -4.07 2.36 -14.80
CA LYS A 362 -3.33 3.54 -14.34
C LYS A 362 -3.20 3.54 -12.82
N LEU A 363 -2.03 3.95 -12.34
CA LEU A 363 -1.84 4.24 -10.91
C LEU A 363 -2.70 5.43 -10.52
N ILE A 364 -3.45 5.28 -9.43
CA ILE A 364 -4.25 6.37 -8.87
C ILE A 364 -3.72 6.88 -7.53
N ASN A 365 -2.76 6.18 -6.92
CA ASN A 365 -2.08 6.60 -5.69
C ASN A 365 -0.61 6.97 -5.95
N LYS A 366 0.04 7.61 -4.98
CA LYS A 366 1.45 8.00 -5.09
C LYS A 366 2.36 7.09 -4.28
N THR A 367 3.04 6.20 -4.99
CA THR A 367 4.02 5.26 -4.42
C THR A 367 5.25 5.97 -3.89
N CYS A 368 5.85 5.50 -2.79
CA CYS A 368 7.05 6.12 -2.20
C CYS A 368 8.38 5.63 -2.81
N GLY A 369 8.37 4.63 -3.69
CA GLY A 369 9.58 4.11 -4.33
C GLY A 369 10.13 5.06 -5.41
N PRO A 370 11.46 5.24 -5.52
CA PRO A 370 12.05 6.16 -6.50
C PRO A 370 11.85 5.71 -7.97
N ALA A 371 11.60 4.41 -8.20
CA ALA A 371 11.37 3.82 -9.52
C ALA A 371 9.87 3.60 -9.85
N GLY A 372 8.97 4.22 -9.07
CA GLY A 372 7.52 4.01 -9.15
C GLY A 372 7.06 2.74 -8.42
N PRO A 373 5.97 2.09 -8.87
CA PRO A 373 5.44 0.90 -8.20
C PRO A 373 6.44 -0.26 -8.26
N ARG A 374 6.52 -1.02 -7.16
CA ARG A 374 7.34 -2.22 -7.07
C ARG A 374 6.79 -3.37 -7.92
N PHE A 375 7.66 -4.32 -8.21
CA PHE A 375 7.26 -5.63 -8.72
C PHE A 375 6.65 -6.45 -7.58
N LEU A 376 5.52 -7.09 -7.84
CA LEU A 376 4.73 -7.85 -6.86
C LEU A 376 4.47 -9.26 -7.37
N PRO A 377 4.42 -10.27 -6.48
CA PRO A 377 4.11 -11.64 -6.87
C PRO A 377 2.61 -11.84 -7.03
N ASN A 378 1.82 -11.08 -6.27
CA ASN A 378 0.38 -11.19 -6.20
C ASN A 378 -0.29 -9.86 -5.86
N ALA A 379 -1.58 -9.76 -6.17
CA ALA A 379 -2.39 -8.56 -5.96
C ALA A 379 -3.87 -8.94 -5.81
N TRP A 380 -4.64 -8.15 -5.06
CA TRP A 380 -6.10 -8.27 -5.05
C TRP A 380 -6.66 -7.45 -6.20
N LEU A 381 -7.39 -8.11 -7.10
CA LEU A 381 -7.90 -7.54 -8.34
C LEU A 381 -9.43 -7.53 -8.35
N VAL A 382 -10.00 -6.50 -8.97
CA VAL A 382 -11.44 -6.32 -9.18
C VAL A 382 -11.73 -6.47 -10.67
N PHE A 383 -12.66 -7.37 -11.01
CA PHE A 383 -13.09 -7.63 -12.39
C PHE A 383 -14.41 -6.93 -12.75
#